data_AF-A0A7J3T3E7-F1
#
_entry.id   AF-A0A7J3T3E7-F1
#
_cell.length_a   1.000
_cell.length_b   1.000
_cell.length_c   1.000
_cell.angle_alpha   90.00
_cell.angle_beta   90.00
_cell.angle_gamma   90.00
#
_symmetry.space_group_name_H-M   'P 1'
#
loop_
_entity.id
_entity.type
_entity.pdbx_description
1 polymer ?
#
loop_
_entity_poly.entity_id
_entity_poly.type
_entity_poly.pdbx_seq_one_letter_code
_entity_poly.pdbx_strand_id
1 'polypeptide(L)' 'MFETTCTECGSATTVPFKPMAGKPVYCRTCFSKHMLKRSENEGFNFSFDPKQAWARRGDDWKGRNEQGPASVFNP' A
#
# COMPACT_ATOMS: atom_id res chain seq x y z
N MET A 1 29.43 3.12 13.72
CA MET A 1 28.33 2.18 14.05
C MET A 1 28.07 2.22 15.55
N PHE A 2 26.83 2.37 15.98
CA PHE A 2 26.44 2.40 17.39
C PHE A 2 25.69 1.12 17.76
N GLU A 3 26.11 0.47 18.84
CA GLU A 3 25.41 -0.71 19.38
C GLU A 3 24.25 -0.25 20.25
N THR A 4 23.08 -0.83 20.00
CA THR A 4 21.84 -0.51 20.70
C THR A 4 20.94 -1.73 20.75
N THR A 5 20.11 -1.80 21.78
CA THR A 5 19.09 -2.83 21.92
C THR A 5 17.81 -2.40 21.21
N CYS A 6 17.16 -3.34 20.53
CA CYS A 6 15.84 -3.09 19.96
C CYS A 6 14.81 -2.96 21.08
N THR A 7 13.98 -1.91 21.03
CA THR A 7 12.94 -1.65 22.04
C THR A 7 11.82 -2.70 22.05
N GLU A 8 11.56 -3.39 20.92
CA GLU A 8 10.52 -4.42 20.85
C GLU A 8 11.01 -5.83 21.17
N CYS A 9 12.11 -6.26 20.56
CA CYS A 9 12.58 -7.65 20.68
C CYS A 9 13.79 -7.81 21.60
N GLY A 10 14.40 -6.72 22.07
CA GLY A 10 15.56 -6.76 22.96
C GLY A 10 16.88 -7.20 22.29
N SER A 11 16.88 -7.50 20.99
CA SER A 11 18.09 -7.96 20.29
C SER A 11 19.13 -6.85 20.13
N ALA A 12 20.41 -7.21 20.22
CA ALA A 12 21.51 -6.30 19.89
C ALA A 12 21.49 -5.96 18.39
N THR A 13 21.59 -4.68 18.06
CA THR A 13 21.59 -4.18 16.68
C THR A 13 22.56 -3.03 16.55
N THR A 14 23.15 -2.94 15.37
CA THR A 14 24.12 -1.90 15.04
C THR A 14 23.46 -0.88 14.11
N VAL A 15 23.34 0.36 14.59
CA VAL A 15 22.73 1.45 13.81
C VAL A 15 23.78 2.47 13.36
N PRO A 16 23.58 3.16 12.22
CA PRO A 16 24.53 4.16 11.73
C PRO A 16 24.38 5.54 12.41
N PHE A 17 23.35 5.74 13.23
CA PHE A 17 23.04 7.01 13.89
C PHE A 17 23.13 6.90 15.41
N LYS A 18 23.36 8.03 16.10
CA LYS A 18 23.40 8.07 17.57
C LYS A 18 21.98 7.86 18.14
N PRO A 19 21.75 6.86 19.01
CA PRO A 19 20.44 6.67 19.64
C PRO A 19 20.11 7.86 20.54
N MET A 20 18.93 8.47 20.32
CA MET A 20 18.46 9.62 21.10
C MET A 20 17.41 9.17 22.12
N ALA A 21 17.55 9.63 23.37
CA ALA A 21 16.52 9.42 24.39
C ALA A 21 15.20 10.07 23.93
N GLY A 22 14.18 9.24 23.68
CA GLY A 22 12.86 9.66 23.19
C GLY A 22 12.49 9.16 21.80
N LYS A 23 13.42 8.56 21.03
CA LYS A 23 13.11 7.88 19.77
C LYS A 23 13.37 6.38 19.95
N PRO A 24 12.37 5.50 19.73
CA PRO A 24 12.58 4.06 19.87
C PRO A 24 13.49 3.55 18.75
N VAL A 25 14.35 2.59 19.09
CA VAL A 25 15.25 1.96 18.11
C VAL A 25 14.74 0.57 17.79
N TYR A 26 14.62 0.29 16.49
CA TYR A 26 14.12 -0.98 15.99
C TYR A 26 15.15 -1.70 15.15
N CYS A 27 15.19 -3.03 15.26
CA CYS A 27 15.91 -3.87 14.32
C CYS A 27 15.17 -3.90 12.97
N ARG A 28 15.84 -4.40 11.92
CA ARG A 28 15.30 -4.42 10.54
C ARG A 28 13.94 -5.10 10.46
N THR A 29 13.73 -6.18 11.22
CA THR A 29 12.47 -6.95 11.21
C THR A 29 11.34 -6.20 11.91
N CYS A 30 11.59 -5.65 13.11
CA CYS A 30 10.63 -4.83 13.85
C CYS A 30 10.26 -3.55 13.09
N PHE A 31 11.24 -2.90 12.45
CA PHE A 31 11.00 -1.71 11.65
C PHE A 31 10.08 -1.99 10.45
N SER A 32 10.29 -3.09 9.74
CA SER A 32 9.39 -3.51 8.65
C SER A 32 7.97 -3.80 9.15
N LYS A 33 7.81 -4.42 10.31
CA LYS A 33 6.47 -4.66 10.91
C LYS A 33 5.76 -3.36 11.26
N HIS A 34 6.47 -2.39 11.84
CA HIS A 34 5.93 -1.05 12.12
C HIS A 34 5.52 -0.30 10.86
N MET A 35 6.27 -0.46 9.76
CA MET A 35 5.89 0.12 8.46
C MET A 35 4.61 -0.49 7.89
N LEU A 36 4.47 -1.82 7.97
CA LEU A 36 3.32 -2.55 7.44
C LEU A 36 2.05 -2.31 8.25
N LYS A 37 2.16 -1.96 9.53
CA LYS A 37 1.00 -1.68 10.39
C LYS A 37 0.21 -0.43 9.97
N ARG A 38 0.78 0.41 9.10
CA ARG A 38 0.05 1.50 8.44
C ARG A 38 -0.88 1.00 7.32
N SER A 39 -0.65 -0.21 6.83
CA SER A 39 -1.35 -0.82 5.68
C SER A 39 -2.43 -1.84 6.10
N GLU A 40 -2.58 -2.13 7.39
CA GLU A 40 -3.69 -2.98 7.87
C GLU A 40 -5.02 -2.21 7.91
N ASN A 41 -4.98 -0.89 7.71
CA ASN A 41 -6.16 -0.04 7.74
C ASN A 41 -6.05 1.11 6.74
N GLU A 42 -6.19 0.76 5.46
CA GLU A 42 -6.54 1.59 4.28
C GLU A 42 -5.70 1.12 3.08
N GLY A 43 -6.29 0.22 2.29
CA GLY A 43 -5.68 -0.36 1.10
C GLY A 43 -5.44 0.66 0.00
N PHE A 44 -4.35 1.41 0.08
CA PHE A 44 -3.86 2.19 -1.05
C PHE A 44 -2.74 1.45 -1.78
N ASN A 45 -3.15 0.38 -2.47
CA ASN A 45 -2.32 -0.34 -3.43
C ASN A 45 -1.94 0.63 -4.58
N PHE A 46 -0.69 1.11 -4.58
CA PHE A 46 -0.05 1.69 -5.77
C PHE A 46 0.46 0.58 -6.70
N SER A 47 -0.36 -0.47 -6.88
CA SER A 47 -0.14 -1.51 -7.88
C SER A 47 -1.36 -1.46 -8.77
N PHE A 48 -1.14 -1.07 -10.03
CA PHE A 48 -2.15 -1.11 -11.07
C PHE A 48 -2.54 -2.58 -11.29
N ASP A 49 -3.49 -3.07 -10.49
CA ASP A 49 -4.05 -4.40 -10.64
C ASP A 49 -5.21 -4.31 -11.65
N PRO A 50 -5.05 -4.85 -12.88
CA PRO A 50 -6.03 -4.70 -13.93
C PRO A 50 -7.39 -5.34 -13.61
N LYS A 51 -7.46 -6.22 -12.59
CA LYS A 51 -8.72 -6.82 -12.15
C LYS A 51 -9.50 -5.97 -11.16
N GLN A 52 -8.89 -4.92 -10.59
CA GLN A 52 -9.56 -3.95 -9.72
C GLN A 52 -9.88 -2.63 -10.44
N ALA A 53 -9.61 -2.54 -11.75
CA ALA A 53 -9.91 -1.35 -12.56
C ALA A 53 -11.41 -0.99 -12.58
N TRP A 54 -12.31 -1.98 -12.47
CA TRP A 54 -13.75 -1.77 -12.39
C TRP A 54 -14.17 -1.06 -11.09
N ALA A 55 -13.44 -1.25 -9.98
CA ALA A 55 -13.76 -0.66 -8.67
C ALA A 55 -13.45 0.85 -8.57
N ARG A 56 -12.80 1.44 -9.58
CA ARG A 56 -12.52 2.88 -9.65
C ARG A 56 -13.60 3.68 -10.38
N ARG A 57 -14.54 3.01 -11.04
CA ARG A 57 -15.75 3.65 -11.58
C ARG A 57 -16.87 3.39 -10.57
N GLY A 58 -17.13 4.34 -9.69
CA GLY A 58 -18.28 4.27 -8.78
C GLY A 58 -19.60 4.14 -9.54
N ASP A 59 -20.65 3.73 -8.82
CA ASP A 59 -22.04 3.47 -9.26
C ASP A 59 -22.81 4.67 -9.88
N ASP A 60 -22.14 5.62 -10.52
CA ASP A 60 -22.78 6.72 -11.27
C ASP A 60 -22.29 6.76 -12.72
N TRP A 61 -22.32 5.61 -13.41
CA TRP A 61 -22.22 5.62 -14.86
C TRP A 61 -23.61 5.86 -15.45
N LYS A 62 -24.00 7.13 -15.57
CA LYS A 62 -25.17 7.52 -16.37
C LYS A 62 -24.83 7.24 -17.84
N GLY A 63 -25.16 6.03 -18.28
CA GLY A 63 -24.77 5.45 -19.56
C GLY A 63 -25.00 6.42 -20.73
N ARG A 64 -23.94 6.65 -21.53
CA ARG A 64 -24.13 7.17 -22.88
C ARG A 64 -24.69 6.04 -23.73
N ASN A 65 -25.88 6.27 -24.23
CA ASN A 65 -26.55 5.53 -25.29
C ASN A 65 -25.70 5.49 -26.56
N GLU A 66 -24.98 4.40 -26.76
CA GLU A 66 -24.34 4.09 -28.04
C GLU A 66 -25.40 3.44 -28.95
N GLN A 67 -26.11 4.28 -29.71
CA GLN A 67 -26.91 3.81 -30.85
C GLN A 67 -25.93 3.39 -31.95
N GLY A 68 -25.52 2.11 -31.92
CA GLY A 68 -24.76 1.53 -33.03
C GLY A 68 -25.59 1.63 -34.32
N PRO A 69 -24.97 1.94 -35.48
CA PRO A 69 -25.73 2.06 -36.73
C PRO A 69 -26.33 0.70 -37.09
N ALA A 70 -27.64 0.71 -37.40
CA ALA A 70 -28.42 -0.46 -37.75
C ALA A 70 -27.70 -1.31 -38.82
N SER A 71 -27.57 -2.60 -38.54
CA SER A 71 -26.92 -3.56 -39.42
C SER A 71 -27.57 -3.55 -40.81
N VAL A 72 -26.76 -3.21 -41.81
CA VAL A 72 -27.09 -3.26 -43.25
C VAL A 72 -27.09 -4.72 -43.72
N PHE A 73 -28.02 -5.52 -43.23
CA PHE A 73 -28.30 -6.83 -43.82
C PHE A 73 -29.73 -6.78 -44.35
N ASN A 74 -29.85 -6.44 -45.64
CA ASN A 74 -31.09 -6.51 -46.43
C ASN A 74 -31.15 -7.92 -47.10
N PRO A 75 -32.35 -8.42 -47.47
CA PRO A 75 -32.75 -9.82 -47.46
C PRO A 75 -31.98 -10.77 -48.38
#